data_AF-A0A173T6H0-F1
#
_entry.id   AF-A0A173T6H0-F1
#
_cell.length_a   1.000
_cell.length_b   1.000
_cell.length_c   1.000
_cell.angle_alpha   90.00
_cell.angle_beta   90.00
_cell.angle_gamma   90.00
#
_symmetry.space_group_name_H-M   'P 1'
#
loop_
_entity.id
_entity.type
_entity.pdbx_description
1 polymer ?
#
loop_
_entity_poly.entity_id
_entity_poly.type
_entity_poly.pdbx_seq_one_letter_code
_entity_poly.pdbx_strand_id
1 'polypeptide(L)'
;MSYEVINEELKIAKCSITDLTIGQVHNFLESWGDDSKIGTLTMFYDREKELLVLNEDNDMYETCLMTATAYLSGDYERRKELLKNAPEGIVESVKLLEKVFKYRLFDKRTFQALNNLLDDTQRKYVAHLINEEDPISAVYIAFRAGMISGKRIERAKKRKDR
;
A
#
# COMPACT_ATOMS: atom_id res chain seq x y z
N MET A 1 3.75 -23.51 -3.22
CA MET A 1 4.09 -22.31 -4.01
C MET A 1 5.41 -21.76 -3.54
N SER A 2 6.42 -21.79 -4.38
CA SER A 2 7.68 -21.07 -4.13
C SER A 2 7.64 -19.82 -4.99
N TYR A 3 7.40 -18.66 -4.39
CA TYR A 3 7.69 -17.40 -5.10
C TYR A 3 9.17 -17.10 -4.84
N GLU A 4 9.89 -16.73 -5.88
CA GLU A 4 11.24 -16.24 -5.72
C GLU A 4 11.18 -14.73 -5.46
N VAL A 5 11.56 -14.31 -4.25
CA VAL A 5 11.62 -12.88 -3.92
C VAL A 5 12.85 -12.28 -4.60
N ILE A 6 12.62 -11.33 -5.49
CA ILE A 6 13.67 -10.67 -6.30
C ILE A 6 13.95 -9.25 -5.81
N ASN A 7 13.04 -8.65 -5.03
CA ASN A 7 13.27 -7.37 -4.35
C ASN A 7 12.51 -7.34 -3.02
N GLU A 8 13.24 -7.50 -1.92
CA GLU A 8 12.69 -7.48 -0.55
C GLU A 8 12.10 -6.12 -0.17
N GLU A 9 12.79 -5.03 -0.50
CA GLU A 9 12.38 -3.67 -0.12
C GLU A 9 11.04 -3.28 -0.75
N LEU A 10 10.90 -3.55 -2.05
CA LEU A 10 9.68 -3.29 -2.80
C LEU A 10 8.66 -4.43 -2.70
N LYS A 11 8.99 -5.51 -1.97
CA LYS A 11 8.17 -6.73 -1.85
C LYS A 11 7.72 -7.24 -3.22
N ILE A 12 8.68 -7.44 -4.11
CA ILE A 12 8.50 -7.96 -5.46
C ILE A 12 9.06 -9.38 -5.52
N ALA A 13 8.25 -10.29 -6.03
CA ALA A 13 8.62 -11.66 -6.30
C ALA A 13 8.28 -12.04 -7.74
N LYS A 14 8.74 -13.21 -8.17
CA LYS A 14 8.35 -13.83 -9.43
C LYS A 14 7.93 -15.28 -9.24
N CYS A 15 7.17 -15.80 -10.21
CA CYS A 15 6.87 -17.22 -10.34
C CYS A 15 6.67 -17.60 -11.79
N SER A 16 6.81 -18.89 -12.10
CA SER A 16 6.32 -19.46 -13.35
C SER A 16 4.80 -19.53 -13.33
N ILE A 17 4.15 -19.34 -14.48
CA ILE A 17 2.70 -19.55 -14.62
C ILE A 17 2.33 -21.02 -14.41
N THR A 18 3.27 -21.94 -14.65
CA THR A 18 3.06 -23.38 -14.44
C THR A 18 2.95 -23.77 -12.97
N ASP A 19 3.43 -22.91 -12.07
CA ASP A 19 3.30 -23.08 -10.62
C ASP A 19 1.91 -22.66 -10.10
N LEU A 20 1.09 -22.01 -10.94
CA LEU A 20 -0.23 -21.50 -10.57
C LEU A 20 -1.33 -22.48 -10.99
N THR A 21 -2.29 -22.70 -10.09
CA THR A 21 -3.52 -23.42 -10.45
C THR A 21 -4.45 -22.53 -11.27
N ILE A 22 -5.26 -23.13 -12.14
CA ILE A 22 -6.26 -22.41 -12.97
C ILE A 22 -7.19 -21.56 -12.09
N GLY A 23 -7.60 -22.08 -10.93
CA GLY A 23 -8.46 -21.33 -9.99
C GLY A 23 -7.77 -20.10 -9.40
N GLN A 24 -6.47 -20.17 -9.12
CA GLN A 24 -5.70 -19.00 -8.65
C GLN A 24 -5.56 -17.95 -9.74
N VAL A 25 -5.26 -18.38 -10.97
CA VAL A 25 -5.18 -17.46 -12.11
C VAL A 25 -6.52 -16.73 -12.31
N HIS A 26 -7.64 -17.44 -12.22
CA HIS A 26 -8.97 -16.83 -12.34
C HIS A 26 -9.22 -15.78 -11.24
N ASN A 27 -8.93 -16.11 -9.99
CA ASN A 27 -9.07 -15.18 -8.85
C ASN A 27 -8.19 -13.93 -9.02
N PHE A 28 -6.99 -14.06 -9.60
CA PHE A 28 -6.11 -12.92 -9.83
C PHE A 28 -6.60 -12.04 -10.98
N LEU A 29 -7.15 -12.62 -12.05
CA LEU A 29 -7.70 -11.88 -13.18
C LEU A 29 -8.98 -11.11 -12.83
N GLU A 30 -9.80 -11.60 -11.89
CA GLU A 30 -10.94 -10.83 -11.36
C GLU A 30 -10.49 -9.48 -10.77
N SER A 31 -9.25 -9.38 -10.27
CA SER A 31 -8.71 -8.12 -9.77
C SER A 31 -8.33 -7.12 -10.87
N TRP A 32 -8.29 -7.55 -12.14
CA TRP A 32 -7.88 -6.78 -13.32
C TRP A 32 -9.06 -6.21 -14.13
N GLY A 33 -10.25 -6.83 -14.04
CA GLY A 33 -11.47 -6.43 -14.78
C GLY A 33 -11.93 -7.49 -15.78
N ASP A 34 -13.23 -7.50 -16.09
CA ASP A 34 -14.03 -8.63 -16.60
C ASP A 34 -13.61 -9.31 -17.92
N ASP A 35 -12.64 -8.78 -18.69
CA ASP A 35 -12.29 -9.31 -20.03
C ASP A 35 -10.86 -9.86 -20.17
N SER A 36 -10.13 -10.05 -19.06
CA SER A 36 -8.70 -10.46 -19.11
C SER A 36 -8.51 -11.97 -19.33
N LYS A 37 -7.75 -12.37 -20.35
CA LYS A 37 -7.48 -13.79 -20.66
C LYS A 37 -6.33 -14.36 -19.81
N ILE A 38 -6.38 -15.66 -19.50
CA ILE A 38 -5.33 -16.37 -18.74
C ILE A 38 -3.92 -16.18 -19.31
N GLY A 39 -3.77 -16.18 -20.64
CA GLY A 39 -2.48 -15.99 -21.31
C GLY A 39 -1.91 -14.56 -21.23
N THR A 40 -2.65 -13.59 -20.70
CA THR A 40 -2.20 -12.19 -20.59
C THR A 40 -1.80 -11.80 -19.17
N LEU A 41 -1.71 -12.76 -18.24
CA LEU A 41 -1.30 -12.48 -16.87
C LEU A 41 0.20 -12.09 -16.85
N THR A 42 0.48 -10.81 -16.63
CA THR A 42 1.87 -10.31 -16.49
C THR A 42 2.31 -10.25 -15.03
N MET A 43 1.39 -9.99 -14.10
CA MET A 43 1.64 -9.91 -12.66
C MET A 43 0.35 -10.05 -11.85
N PHE A 44 0.45 -10.22 -10.54
CA PHE A 44 -0.69 -10.20 -9.63
C PHE A 44 -0.24 -9.81 -8.22
N TYR A 45 -1.21 -9.55 -7.33
CA TYR A 45 -0.93 -9.21 -5.93
C TYR A 45 -1.43 -10.32 -5.01
N ASP A 46 -0.49 -10.98 -4.33
CA ASP A 46 -0.79 -11.93 -3.26
C ASP A 46 -0.94 -11.15 -1.95
N ARG A 47 -2.19 -11.01 -1.50
CA ARG A 47 -2.52 -10.26 -0.27
C ARG A 47 -2.05 -10.97 1.00
N GLU A 48 -2.04 -12.30 1.01
CA GLU A 48 -1.67 -13.05 2.21
C GLU A 48 -0.18 -12.90 2.50
N LYS A 49 0.65 -12.90 1.44
CA LYS A 49 2.10 -12.69 1.55
C LYS A 49 2.51 -11.23 1.38
N GLU A 50 1.57 -10.34 1.04
CA GLU A 50 1.79 -8.95 0.68
C GLU A 50 2.79 -8.72 -0.48
N LEU A 51 2.92 -9.69 -1.39
CA LEU A 51 3.89 -9.67 -2.48
C LEU A 51 3.22 -9.26 -3.80
N LEU A 52 3.88 -8.36 -4.54
CA LEU A 52 3.62 -8.22 -5.97
C LEU A 52 4.39 -9.35 -6.66
N VAL A 53 3.70 -10.21 -7.39
CA VAL A 53 4.28 -11.38 -8.05
C VAL A 53 4.23 -11.18 -9.56
N LEU A 54 5.37 -11.27 -10.23
CA LEU A 54 5.48 -11.21 -11.68
C LEU A 54 5.48 -12.61 -12.28
N ASN A 55 4.81 -12.76 -13.41
CA ASN A 55 4.89 -13.98 -14.21
C ASN A 55 6.18 -13.97 -15.04
N GLU A 56 7.14 -14.83 -14.70
CA GLU A 56 8.43 -14.89 -15.39
C GLU A 56 8.33 -15.47 -16.81
N ASP A 57 7.27 -16.21 -17.11
CA ASP A 57 7.02 -16.80 -18.42
C ASP A 57 6.36 -15.82 -19.41
N ASN A 58 6.10 -14.58 -18.98
CA ASN A 58 5.48 -13.58 -19.85
C ASN A 58 6.54 -12.85 -20.70
N ASP A 59 6.29 -12.71 -22.00
CA ASP A 59 7.21 -12.00 -22.93
C ASP A 59 7.52 -10.56 -22.51
N MET A 60 6.62 -9.92 -21.76
CA MET A 60 6.79 -8.56 -21.24
C MET A 60 7.42 -8.53 -19.84
N TYR A 61 7.96 -9.63 -19.33
CA TYR A 61 8.48 -9.75 -17.96
C TYR A 61 9.44 -8.61 -17.59
N GLU A 62 10.46 -8.35 -18.42
CA GLU A 62 11.44 -7.28 -18.14
C GLU A 62 10.79 -5.89 -18.11
N THR A 63 9.88 -5.62 -19.05
CA THR A 63 9.12 -4.36 -19.08
C THR A 63 8.25 -4.21 -17.83
N CYS A 64 7.63 -5.31 -17.39
CA CYS A 64 6.80 -5.37 -16.20
C CYS A 64 7.64 -5.15 -14.92
N LEU A 65 8.82 -5.76 -14.83
CA LEU A 65 9.75 -5.60 -13.71
C LEU A 65 10.26 -4.17 -13.61
N MET A 66 10.70 -3.59 -14.73
CA MET A 66 11.12 -2.19 -14.80
C MET A 66 9.99 -1.25 -14.38
N THR A 67 8.79 -1.48 -14.90
CA THR A 67 7.62 -0.64 -14.60
C THR A 67 7.21 -0.76 -13.12
N ALA A 68 7.14 -1.97 -12.58
CA ALA A 68 6.83 -2.22 -11.18
C ALA A 68 7.84 -1.55 -10.25
N THR A 69 9.13 -1.70 -10.55
CA THR A 69 10.21 -1.09 -9.77
C THR A 69 10.12 0.44 -9.80
N ALA A 70 9.98 1.04 -10.98
CA ALA A 70 9.86 2.49 -11.14
C ALA A 70 8.60 3.05 -10.46
N TYR A 71 7.48 2.33 -10.52
CA TYR A 71 6.22 2.77 -9.92
C TYR A 71 6.26 2.70 -8.38
N LEU A 72 6.72 1.59 -7.82
CA LEU A 72 6.71 1.35 -6.38
C LEU A 72 7.80 2.14 -5.64
N SER A 73 8.93 2.42 -6.28
CA SER A 73 9.98 3.29 -5.74
C SER A 73 9.77 4.79 -6.03
N GLY A 74 8.94 5.13 -7.02
CA GLY A 74 8.72 6.50 -7.45
C GLY A 74 8.02 7.37 -6.41
N ASP A 75 8.12 8.69 -6.56
CA ASP A 75 7.32 9.63 -5.78
C ASP A 75 5.90 9.79 -6.36
N TYR A 76 5.12 10.72 -5.79
CA TYR A 76 3.74 10.94 -6.23
C TYR A 76 3.66 11.41 -7.69
N GLU A 77 4.51 12.34 -8.11
CA GLU A 77 4.47 12.87 -9.47
C GLU A 77 4.92 11.82 -10.49
N ARG A 78 5.94 11.03 -10.15
CA ARG A 78 6.41 9.94 -11.01
C ARG A 78 5.35 8.87 -11.22
N ARG A 79 4.64 8.46 -10.16
CA ARG A 79 3.52 7.51 -10.27
C ARG A 79 2.39 8.05 -11.14
N LYS A 80 2.04 9.33 -10.95
CA LYS A 80 0.98 10.00 -11.71
C LYS A 80 1.32 10.08 -13.21
N GLU A 81 2.58 10.35 -13.54
CA GLU A 81 3.09 10.33 -14.91
C GLU A 81 2.98 8.93 -15.52
N LEU A 82 3.43 7.89 -14.81
CA LEU A 82 3.35 6.50 -15.26
C LEU A 82 1.91 6.03 -15.46
N LEU A 83 0.98 6.42 -14.60
CA LEU A 83 -0.46 6.17 -14.78
C LEU A 83 -1.03 6.83 -16.03
N LYS A 84 -0.65 8.08 -16.29
CA LYS A 84 -1.19 8.87 -17.40
C LYS A 84 -0.65 8.40 -18.76
N ASN A 85 0.61 8.00 -18.80
CA ASN A 85 1.33 7.68 -20.02
C ASN A 85 1.54 6.15 -20.20
N ALA A 86 0.79 5.32 -19.48
CA ALA A 86 0.89 3.88 -19.58
C ALA A 86 0.61 3.42 -21.03
N PRO A 87 1.54 2.73 -21.71
CA PRO A 87 1.29 2.11 -23.00
C PRO A 87 0.12 1.14 -22.92
N GLU A 88 -0.73 1.08 -23.95
CA GLU A 88 -1.95 0.22 -23.98
C GLU A 88 -1.67 -1.22 -23.54
N GLY A 89 -0.54 -1.81 -23.95
CA GLY A 89 -0.18 -3.18 -23.59
C GLY A 89 0.18 -3.44 -22.12
N ILE A 90 0.32 -2.41 -21.29
CA ILE A 90 0.63 -2.54 -19.85
C ILE A 90 -0.30 -1.71 -18.96
N VAL A 91 -1.38 -1.13 -19.50
CA VAL A 91 -2.31 -0.28 -18.74
C VAL A 91 -2.88 -1.02 -17.53
N GLU A 92 -3.27 -2.28 -17.69
CA GLU A 92 -3.81 -3.15 -16.63
C GLU A 92 -2.78 -3.38 -15.54
N SER A 93 -1.52 -3.61 -15.93
CA SER A 93 -0.40 -3.76 -14.99
C SER A 93 -0.17 -2.50 -14.17
N VAL A 94 -0.18 -1.32 -14.80
CA VAL A 94 -0.02 -0.03 -14.10
C VAL A 94 -1.20 0.24 -13.17
N LYS A 95 -2.44 -0.07 -13.59
CA LYS A 95 -3.63 0.00 -12.73
C LYS A 95 -3.52 -0.93 -11.52
N LEU A 96 -3.01 -2.15 -11.70
CA LEU A 96 -2.74 -3.06 -10.58
C LEU A 96 -1.71 -2.44 -9.62
N LEU A 97 -0.59 -1.91 -10.12
CA LEU A 97 0.45 -1.30 -9.29
C LEU A 97 -0.09 -0.16 -8.42
N GLU A 98 -0.99 0.66 -8.95
CA GLU A 98 -1.68 1.69 -8.17
C GLU A 98 -2.56 1.10 -7.07
N LYS A 99 -3.31 0.02 -7.35
CA LYS A 99 -4.08 -0.69 -6.33
C LYS A 99 -3.15 -1.24 -5.24
N VAL A 100 -2.05 -1.90 -5.62
CA VAL A 100 -1.06 -2.48 -4.68
C VAL A 100 -0.45 -1.39 -3.79
N PHE A 101 -0.02 -0.28 -4.38
CA PHE A 101 0.52 0.85 -3.64
C PHE A 101 -0.50 1.38 -2.62
N LYS A 102 -1.76 1.57 -3.05
CA LYS A 102 -2.85 2.00 -2.17
C LYS A 102 -3.10 1.01 -1.04
N TYR A 103 -3.19 -0.29 -1.32
CA TYR A 103 -3.40 -1.30 -0.28
C TYR A 103 -2.29 -1.24 0.77
N ARG A 104 -1.02 -1.27 0.36
CA ARG A 104 0.12 -1.19 1.28
C ARG A 104 0.12 0.11 2.10
N LEU A 105 -0.24 1.23 1.48
CA LEU A 105 -0.34 2.52 2.18
C LEU A 105 -1.49 2.53 3.19
N PHE A 106 -2.67 2.04 2.80
CA PHE A 106 -3.83 1.97 3.67
C PHE A 106 -3.63 0.99 4.81
N ASP A 107 -3.05 -0.19 4.59
CA ASP A 107 -2.76 -1.14 5.67
C ASP A 107 -1.78 -0.54 6.66
N LYS A 108 -0.73 0.15 6.18
CA LYS A 108 0.19 0.89 7.06
C LYS A 108 -0.53 1.98 7.85
N ARG A 109 -1.39 2.78 7.22
CA ARG A 109 -2.15 3.85 7.89
C ARG A 109 -3.21 3.30 8.84
N THR A 110 -3.87 2.21 8.47
CA THR A 110 -4.89 1.52 9.27
C THR A 110 -4.22 0.90 10.48
N PHE A 111 -3.10 0.21 10.29
CA PHE A 111 -2.27 -0.26 11.39
C PHE A 111 -1.83 0.89 12.31
N GLN A 112 -1.34 2.00 11.76
CA GLN A 112 -0.99 3.17 12.56
C GLN A 112 -2.21 3.76 13.29
N ALA A 113 -3.38 3.83 12.65
CA ALA A 113 -4.60 4.35 13.25
C ALA A 113 -5.12 3.44 14.36
N LEU A 114 -5.08 2.12 14.17
CA LEU A 114 -5.44 1.11 15.16
C LEU A 114 -4.50 1.17 16.37
N ASN A 115 -3.20 1.34 16.14
CA ASN A 115 -2.22 1.49 17.21
C ASN A 115 -2.22 2.89 17.86
N ASN A 116 -2.87 3.87 17.23
CA ASN A 116 -3.12 5.21 17.77
C ASN A 116 -4.59 5.39 18.16
N LEU A 117 -5.32 4.29 18.44
CA LEU A 117 -6.68 4.40 18.95
C LEU A 117 -6.64 5.23 20.23
N LEU A 118 -7.46 6.28 20.25
CA LEU A 118 -7.62 7.10 21.43
C LEU A 118 -8.12 6.22 22.58
N ASP A 119 -7.46 6.32 23.73
CA ASP A 119 -8.00 5.75 24.96
C ASP A 119 -9.30 6.48 25.36
N ASP A 120 -10.03 5.96 26.34
CA ASP A 120 -11.34 6.53 26.74
C ASP A 120 -11.24 7.99 27.19
N THR A 121 -10.11 8.39 27.77
CA THR A 121 -9.88 9.77 28.21
C THR A 121 -9.66 10.67 27.01
N GLN A 122 -8.83 10.23 26.07
CA GLN A 122 -8.54 10.93 24.82
C GLN A 122 -9.80 11.02 23.92
N ARG A 123 -10.64 9.99 23.89
CA ARG A 123 -11.94 10.01 23.18
C ARG A 123 -12.89 11.05 23.76
N LYS A 124 -13.03 11.09 25.09
CA LYS A 124 -13.88 12.10 25.77
C LYS A 124 -13.38 13.52 25.47
N TYR A 125 -12.06 13.72 25.47
CA TYR A 125 -11.45 14.99 25.13
C TYR A 125 -11.75 15.41 23.69
N VAL A 126 -11.52 14.53 22.70
CA VAL A 126 -11.81 14.84 21.29
C VAL A 126 -13.30 15.04 21.05
N ALA A 127 -14.17 14.24 21.68
CA ALA A 127 -15.62 14.40 21.59
C ALA A 127 -16.09 15.75 22.15
N HIS A 128 -15.52 16.20 23.26
CA HIS A 128 -15.79 17.54 23.80
C HIS A 128 -15.37 18.62 22.79
N LEU A 129 -14.17 18.54 22.20
CA LEU A 129 -13.72 19.50 21.20
C LEU A 129 -14.64 19.57 19.98
N ILE A 130 -15.12 18.42 19.48
CA ILE A 130 -16.05 18.37 18.33
C ILE A 130 -17.41 19.01 18.67
N ASN A 131 -17.84 18.92 19.93
CA ASN A 131 -19.12 19.48 20.37
C ASN A 131 -19.06 20.99 20.67
N GLU A 132 -17.91 21.49 21.11
CA GLU A 132 -17.75 22.90 21.51
C GLU A 132 -17.18 23.79 20.40
N GLU A 133 -16.44 23.21 19.46
CA GLU A 133 -15.72 23.96 18.42
C GLU A 133 -16.22 23.57 17.02
N ASP A 134 -15.97 24.44 16.03
CA ASP A 134 -16.17 24.05 14.65
C ASP A 134 -15.23 22.89 14.25
N PRO A 135 -15.60 22.05 13.26
CA PRO A 135 -14.83 20.86 12.91
C PRO A 135 -13.36 21.13 12.55
N ILE A 136 -13.04 22.28 11.95
CA ILE A 136 -11.66 22.62 11.57
C ILE A 136 -10.86 22.99 12.81
N SER A 137 -11.45 23.81 13.69
CA SER A 137 -10.82 24.19 14.97
C SER A 137 -10.63 23.01 15.91
N ALA A 138 -11.64 22.13 16.04
CA ALA A 138 -11.58 20.93 16.86
C ALA A 138 -10.42 20.00 16.45
N VAL A 139 -10.28 19.74 15.14
CA VAL A 139 -9.18 18.93 14.59
C VAL A 139 -7.82 19.59 14.83
N TYR A 140 -7.73 20.91 14.64
CA TYR A 140 -6.49 21.64 14.83
C TYR A 140 -6.03 21.69 16.30
N ILE A 141 -6.96 21.84 17.24
CA ILE A 141 -6.69 21.81 18.68
C ILE A 141 -6.25 20.40 19.10
N ALA A 142 -6.99 19.36 18.70
CA ALA A 142 -6.65 17.97 19.02
C ALA A 142 -5.26 17.59 18.51
N PHE A 143 -4.93 17.98 17.27
CA PHE A 143 -3.61 17.74 16.68
C PHE A 143 -2.47 18.41 17.48
N ARG A 144 -2.62 19.70 17.82
CA ARG A 144 -1.60 20.43 18.59
C ARG A 144 -1.44 19.89 20.01
N ALA A 145 -2.55 19.55 20.68
CA ALA A 145 -2.54 18.96 22.01
C ALA A 145 -1.82 17.60 22.02
N GLY A 146 -2.06 16.76 21.01
CA GLY A 146 -1.36 15.48 20.82
C GLY A 146 0.15 15.67 20.63
N MET A 147 0.56 16.59 19.76
CA MET A 147 1.97 16.91 19.50
C MET A 147 2.70 17.38 20.76
N ILE A 148 2.09 18.29 21.54
CA ILE A 148 2.65 18.82 22.78
C ILE A 148 2.81 17.69 23.81
N SER A 149 1.77 16.86 23.97
CA SER A 149 1.76 15.77 24.96
C SER A 149 2.80 14.71 24.62
N GLY A 150 2.92 14.32 23.35
CA GLY A 150 3.95 13.40 22.88
C GLY A 150 5.36 13.90 23.17
N LYS A 151 5.64 15.19 22.90
CA LYS A 151 6.93 15.81 23.21
C LYS A 151 7.23 15.85 24.71
N ARG A 152 6.24 16.07 25.57
CA ARG A 152 6.41 16.03 27.03
C ARG A 152 6.78 14.63 27.51
N ILE A 153 6.11 13.59 27.00
CA ILE A 153 6.42 12.19 27.31
C ILE A 153 7.84 11.82 26.86
N GLU A 154 8.23 12.20 25.64
CA GLU A 154 9.57 11.96 25.09
C GLU A 154 10.67 12.58 25.98
N ARG A 155 10.47 13.82 26.45
CA ARG A 155 11.39 14.52 27.36
C ARG A 155 11.45 13.87 28.74
N ALA A 156 10.32 13.39 29.26
CA ALA A 156 10.27 12.72 30.56
C ALA A 156 11.01 11.38 30.55
N LYS A 157 10.89 10.59 29.47
CA LYS A 157 11.66 9.34 29.29
C LYS A 157 13.16 9.60 29.27
N LYS A 158 13.62 10.58 28.48
CA LYS A 158 15.04 10.99 28.42
C LYS A 158 15.63 11.46 29.75
N ARG A 159 14.79 11.89 30.71
CA ARG A 159 15.22 12.27 32.07
C ARG A 159 15.31 11.08 33.03
N LYS A 160 14.61 9.98 32.77
CA LYS A 160 14.68 8.76 33.58
C LYS A 160 15.87 7.88 33.21
N ASP A 161 16.35 8.00 31.97
CA ASP A 161 17.50 7.24 31.45
C ASP A 161 18.85 7.93 31.71
N ARG A 162 18.87 8.99 32.55
CA ARG A 162 20.05 9.72 33.03
C ARG A 162 20.15 9.58 34.54
#